data_AF-D5XBP7-F1
#
_entry.id   AF-D5XBP7-F1
#
_cell.length_a   1.000
_cell.length_b   1.000
_cell.length_c   1.000
_cell.angle_alpha   90.00
_cell.angle_beta   90.00
_cell.angle_gamma   90.00
#
_symmetry.space_group_name_H-M   'P 1'
#
loop_
_entity.id
_entity.type
_entity.pdbx_description
1 polymer ?
#
loop_
_entity_poly.entity_id
_entity_poly.type
_entity_poly.pdbx_seq_one_letter_code
_entity_poly.pdbx_strand_id
1 'polypeptide(L)'
;MRLDLRKAITLILITVILFSLFSFSISTFAANEKISADLASKIKNNSNSIVPIIVQTKQGLQEQHKTRIQQSGGKLKHDLSLIKGFSADLPASAIEEMSKDEDVVQISYDTEVRACLDTAVPAINAPAACAVGFTGKGITVAVIDTGIYPHPDLTQPTNRIIAFKDFINKKTSPYDDYGHGTHVAGIIAGNGKMSNGQYKGVAPEANLVGVKVLDNTGGGRASDVIAGIQWVVQNKATYNIKVINLSLGSPATQSYAADPLSQAAGAAWNAGLVVVAAAGNNGPAAGTINTPGINAHIITVGAVDDRGTVDTKDDVIAGFSSRGPTIDGLTKPDLVAPGVNITSLASDMSYLPKKNSGPGGKPGKALQAITQSKPQQTTISDYYVTMSGTSMATPMVAGTAALLLQQNPNWTPDEVKRQMMSTAVDLGFAPTEQGAGEVRI
;
A
#
# COMPACT_ATOMS: atom_id res chain seq x y z
N MET A 1 -72.54 -49.20 21.98
CA MET A 1 -71.93 -47.87 21.68
C MET A 1 -71.38 -47.27 22.97
N ARG A 2 -70.50 -47.98 23.68
CA ARG A 2 -69.06 -47.66 23.81
C ARG A 2 -68.38 -46.97 22.62
N LEU A 3 -67.33 -46.21 22.99
CA LEU A 3 -66.32 -45.48 22.21
C LEU A 3 -66.75 -44.11 21.67
N ASP A 4 -66.34 -43.03 22.36
CA ASP A 4 -65.53 -41.97 21.73
C ASP A 4 -65.09 -40.81 22.66
N LEU A 5 -65.30 -40.89 23.97
CA LEU A 5 -64.80 -39.84 24.88
C LEU A 5 -63.32 -39.97 25.29
N ARG A 6 -62.66 -41.11 24.98
CA ARG A 6 -61.25 -41.36 25.33
C ARG A 6 -60.23 -40.88 24.29
N LYS A 7 -60.66 -40.44 23.10
CA LYS A 7 -59.74 -39.94 22.06
C LYS A 7 -59.56 -38.41 22.08
N ALA A 8 -60.51 -37.66 22.64
CA ALA A 8 -60.42 -36.21 22.73
C ALA A 8 -59.47 -35.71 23.84
N ILE A 9 -59.32 -36.47 24.93
CA ILE A 9 -58.50 -36.05 26.08
C ILE A 9 -57.02 -36.42 25.88
N THR A 10 -56.71 -37.46 25.10
CA THR A 10 -55.31 -37.85 24.80
C THR A 10 -54.66 -36.93 23.76
N LEU A 11 -55.44 -36.23 22.93
CA LEU A 11 -54.89 -35.34 21.90
C LEU A 11 -54.54 -33.93 22.45
N ILE A 12 -55.16 -33.50 23.55
CA ILE A 12 -54.89 -32.20 24.18
C ILE A 12 -53.69 -32.27 25.15
N LEU A 13 -53.32 -33.46 25.64
CA LEU A 13 -52.17 -33.62 26.53
C LEU A 13 -50.82 -33.75 25.78
N ILE A 14 -50.82 -33.98 24.47
CA ILE A 14 -49.59 -34.08 23.65
C ILE A 14 -49.21 -32.73 23.03
N THR A 15 -50.12 -31.77 22.94
CA THR A 15 -49.79 -30.42 22.43
C THR A 15 -49.27 -29.48 23.53
N VAL A 16 -49.48 -29.80 24.81
CA VAL A 16 -49.03 -28.97 25.95
C VAL A 16 -47.72 -29.46 26.58
N ILE A 17 -47.22 -30.64 26.19
CA ILE A 17 -45.91 -31.20 26.62
C ILE A 17 -44.88 -31.18 25.45
N LEU A 18 -45.10 -30.34 24.44
CA LEU A 18 -44.08 -29.99 23.44
C LEU A 18 -43.71 -28.50 23.48
N PHE A 19 -44.02 -27.83 24.59
CA PHE A 19 -43.65 -26.44 24.86
C PHE A 19 -42.92 -26.28 26.21
N SER A 20 -42.21 -27.32 26.63
CA SER A 20 -41.24 -27.24 27.73
C SER A 20 -39.85 -27.66 27.23
N LEU A 21 -38.93 -26.70 27.30
CA LEU A 21 -37.50 -26.92 27.49
C LEU A 21 -36.73 -27.58 26.33
N PHE A 22 -36.81 -26.97 25.15
CA PHE A 22 -35.59 -26.72 24.40
C PHE A 22 -35.45 -25.22 24.22
N SER A 23 -35.07 -24.55 25.31
CA SER A 23 -34.29 -23.33 25.22
C SER A 23 -32.94 -23.75 24.61
N PHE A 24 -32.92 -23.97 23.30
CA PHE A 24 -31.69 -23.80 22.53
C PHE A 24 -31.33 -22.34 22.77
N SER A 25 -30.50 -22.12 23.79
CA SER A 25 -29.67 -20.93 23.86
C SER A 25 -28.77 -21.07 22.65
N ILE A 26 -29.27 -20.64 21.48
CA ILE A 26 -28.42 -20.17 20.42
C ILE A 26 -27.68 -19.05 21.12
N SER A 27 -26.49 -19.36 21.62
CA SER A 27 -25.49 -18.37 21.97
C SER A 27 -25.22 -17.69 20.64
N THR A 28 -26.05 -16.72 20.33
CA THR A 28 -25.73 -15.69 19.36
C THR A 28 -24.50 -15.06 19.99
N PHE A 29 -23.33 -15.50 19.54
CA PHE A 29 -22.13 -14.71 19.69
C PHE A 29 -22.50 -13.37 19.07
N ALA A 30 -22.87 -12.40 19.91
CA ALA A 30 -23.05 -11.04 19.48
C ALA A 30 -21.75 -10.69 18.77
N ALA A 31 -21.82 -10.39 17.47
CA ALA A 31 -20.65 -9.93 16.74
C ALA A 31 -20.13 -8.72 17.51
N ASN A 32 -18.92 -8.83 18.03
CA ASN A 32 -18.33 -7.76 18.80
C ASN A 32 -18.08 -6.60 17.84
N GLU A 33 -18.84 -5.51 17.96
CA GLU A 33 -18.81 -4.39 17.02
C GLU A 33 -17.41 -3.76 16.87
N LYS A 34 -16.52 -3.97 17.84
CA LYS A 34 -15.14 -3.47 17.81
C LYS A 34 -14.18 -4.38 17.07
N ILE A 35 -14.51 -5.65 16.80
CA ILE A 35 -13.63 -6.60 16.13
C ILE A 35 -14.01 -6.65 14.65
N SER A 36 -13.06 -6.38 13.75
CA SER A 36 -13.33 -6.45 12.31
C SER A 36 -13.78 -7.85 11.86
N ALA A 37 -14.63 -7.91 10.85
CA ALA A 37 -15.24 -9.18 10.41
C ALA A 37 -14.20 -10.23 9.96
N ASP A 38 -13.13 -9.79 9.29
CA ASP A 38 -12.02 -10.64 8.88
C ASP A 38 -11.22 -11.17 10.08
N LEU A 39 -10.99 -10.35 11.11
CA LEU A 39 -10.36 -10.79 12.35
C LEU A 39 -11.25 -11.77 13.12
N ALA A 40 -12.55 -11.48 13.24
CA ALA A 40 -13.53 -12.35 13.89
C ALA A 40 -13.54 -13.75 13.26
N SER A 41 -13.38 -13.84 11.93
CA SER A 41 -13.28 -15.12 11.23
C SER A 41 -12.03 -15.92 11.59
N LYS A 42 -10.91 -15.24 11.87
CA LYS A 42 -9.62 -15.86 12.19
C LYS A 42 -9.53 -16.37 13.62
N ILE A 43 -10.21 -15.71 14.56
CA ILE A 43 -10.17 -16.08 15.98
C ILE A 43 -11.18 -17.19 16.36
N LYS A 44 -12.15 -17.49 15.49
CA LYS A 44 -13.35 -18.30 15.79
C LYS A 44 -13.11 -19.75 16.24
N ASN A 45 -11.89 -20.30 16.09
CA ASN A 45 -11.61 -21.73 16.30
C ASN A 45 -10.31 -22.06 17.08
N ASN A 46 -9.53 -21.09 17.56
CA ASN A 46 -8.22 -21.40 18.16
C ASN A 46 -7.74 -20.38 19.21
N SER A 47 -8.14 -20.58 20.46
CA SER A 47 -7.90 -19.67 21.60
C SER A 47 -6.43 -19.39 21.90
N ASN A 48 -5.51 -20.29 21.52
CA ASN A 48 -4.08 -20.17 21.77
C ASN A 48 -3.27 -19.69 20.55
N SER A 49 -3.91 -19.49 19.40
CA SER A 49 -3.20 -18.95 18.24
C SER A 49 -2.82 -17.48 18.48
N ILE A 50 -1.55 -17.15 18.20
CA ILE A 50 -1.08 -15.77 18.20
C ILE A 50 -1.53 -15.13 16.88
N VAL A 51 -2.27 -14.04 16.99
CA VAL A 51 -2.84 -13.31 15.86
C VAL A 51 -2.27 -11.89 15.85
N PRO A 52 -1.70 -11.44 14.72
CA PRO A 52 -1.22 -10.07 14.58
C PRO A 52 -2.42 -9.14 14.38
N ILE A 53 -2.49 -8.08 15.17
CA ILE A 53 -3.60 -7.12 15.20
C ILE A 53 -3.11 -5.67 15.18
N ILE A 54 -4.01 -4.79 14.74
CA ILE A 54 -3.92 -3.35 14.93
C ILE A 54 -5.10 -2.94 15.81
N VAL A 55 -4.81 -2.20 16.88
CA VAL A 55 -5.79 -1.70 17.83
C VAL A 55 -5.82 -0.20 17.73
N GLN A 56 -7.01 0.35 17.50
CA GLN A 56 -7.27 1.77 17.52
C GLN A 56 -7.99 2.15 18.80
N THR A 57 -7.58 3.26 19.40
CA THR A 57 -8.11 3.71 20.67
C THR A 57 -8.47 5.19 20.65
N LYS A 58 -9.18 5.66 21.68
CA LYS A 58 -9.55 7.08 21.78
C LYS A 58 -8.32 7.95 22.08
N GLN A 59 -7.40 7.43 22.91
CA GLN A 59 -6.24 8.18 23.44
C GLN A 59 -4.87 7.70 22.93
N GLY A 60 -4.81 6.78 21.97
CA GLY A 60 -3.56 6.13 21.55
C GLY A 60 -3.06 5.05 22.52
N LEU A 61 -1.81 4.61 22.33
CA LEU A 61 -1.19 3.60 23.19
C LEU A 61 -0.95 4.14 24.62
N GLN A 62 -1.40 3.39 25.63
CA GLN A 62 -1.28 3.75 27.05
C GLN A 62 -0.60 2.59 27.82
N GLU A 63 -0.07 2.88 29.02
CA GLU A 63 0.62 1.86 29.84
C GLU A 63 -0.28 0.68 30.24
N GLN A 64 -1.58 0.93 30.43
CA GLN A 64 -2.55 -0.13 30.69
C GLN A 64 -2.63 -1.15 29.53
N HIS A 65 -2.52 -0.69 28.28
CA HIS A 65 -2.51 -1.57 27.10
C HIS A 65 -1.24 -2.40 27.06
N LYS A 66 -0.07 -1.78 27.29
CA LYS A 66 1.22 -2.49 27.34
C LYS A 66 1.21 -3.58 28.40
N THR A 67 0.69 -3.26 29.59
CA THR A 67 0.54 -4.20 30.71
C THR A 67 -0.36 -5.37 30.33
N ARG A 68 -1.52 -5.11 29.71
CA ARG A 68 -2.46 -6.17 29.28
C ARG A 68 -1.86 -7.06 28.20
N ILE A 69 -1.19 -6.49 27.20
CA ILE A 69 -0.47 -7.23 26.15
C ILE A 69 0.54 -8.18 26.81
N GLN A 70 1.38 -7.66 27.71
CA GLN A 70 2.39 -8.47 28.38
C GLN A 70 1.78 -9.58 29.26
N GLN A 71 0.75 -9.28 30.05
CA GLN A 71 0.06 -10.25 30.91
C GLN A 71 -0.62 -11.38 30.13
N SER A 72 -1.08 -11.08 28.91
CA SER A 72 -1.61 -12.10 28.00
C SER A 72 -0.54 -12.95 27.29
N GLY A 73 0.76 -12.68 27.50
CA GLY A 73 1.84 -13.33 26.76
C GLY A 73 1.99 -12.82 25.32
N GLY A 74 1.35 -11.70 24.99
CA GLY A 74 1.47 -11.03 23.70
C GLY A 74 2.71 -10.15 23.57
N LYS A 75 2.91 -9.62 22.37
CA LYS A 75 4.07 -8.78 22.03
C LYS A 75 3.62 -7.51 21.32
N LEU A 76 3.93 -6.35 21.90
CA LEU A 76 3.78 -5.07 21.21
C LEU A 76 4.78 -4.97 20.05
N LYS A 77 4.31 -4.56 18.87
CA LYS A 77 5.13 -4.37 17.67
C LYS A 77 5.44 -2.90 17.41
N HIS A 78 4.40 -2.07 17.25
CA HIS A 78 4.55 -0.65 16.94
C HIS A 78 3.60 0.23 17.76
N ASP A 79 4.06 1.43 18.10
CA ASP A 79 3.21 2.56 18.44
C ASP A 79 2.82 3.28 17.15
N LEU A 80 1.52 3.30 16.86
CA LEU A 80 0.91 3.85 15.64
C LEU A 80 0.09 5.11 15.99
N SER A 81 0.70 6.01 16.75
CA SER A 81 0.15 7.31 17.16
C SER A 81 -0.49 8.12 16.03
N LEU A 82 -0.04 8.00 14.77
CA LEU A 82 -0.65 8.66 13.61
C LEU A 82 -2.15 8.34 13.46
N ILE A 83 -2.56 7.12 13.82
CA ILE A 83 -3.94 6.65 13.80
C ILE A 83 -4.50 6.39 15.20
N LYS A 84 -3.88 6.99 16.23
CA LYS A 84 -4.19 6.76 17.66
C LYS A 84 -4.30 5.27 17.99
N GLY A 85 -3.32 4.50 17.55
CA GLY A 85 -3.35 3.05 17.72
C GLY A 85 -1.99 2.44 18.01
N PHE A 86 -1.97 1.12 18.01
CA PHE A 86 -0.76 0.31 18.14
C PHE A 86 -0.97 -1.04 17.43
N SER A 87 0.12 -1.74 17.11
CA SER A 87 0.04 -3.11 16.66
C SER A 87 0.69 -4.08 17.65
N ALA A 88 0.13 -5.27 17.75
CA ALA A 88 0.60 -6.30 18.66
C ALA A 88 0.29 -7.70 18.11
N ASP A 89 1.07 -8.68 18.55
CA ASP A 89 0.77 -10.09 18.41
C ASP A 89 0.10 -10.56 19.71
N LEU A 90 -1.15 -11.02 19.66
CA LEU A 90 -1.92 -11.45 20.84
C LEU A 90 -2.48 -12.87 20.67
N PRO A 91 -2.61 -13.65 21.76
CA PRO A 91 -3.48 -14.83 21.72
C PRO A 91 -4.91 -14.46 21.36
N ALA A 92 -5.60 -15.28 20.58
CA ALA A 92 -6.99 -15.04 20.17
C ALA A 92 -7.93 -14.76 21.37
N SER A 93 -7.74 -15.45 22.50
CA SER A 93 -8.50 -15.23 23.73
C SER A 93 -8.30 -13.83 24.34
N ALA A 94 -7.11 -13.25 24.20
CA ALA A 94 -6.80 -11.92 24.72
C ALA A 94 -7.38 -10.78 23.86
N ILE A 95 -7.67 -11.04 22.59
CA ILE A 95 -8.31 -10.09 21.66
C ILE A 95 -9.74 -9.79 22.11
N GLU A 96 -10.49 -10.84 22.47
CA GLU A 96 -11.84 -10.68 22.98
C GLU A 96 -11.85 -9.88 24.29
N GLU A 97 -10.90 -10.13 25.19
CA GLU A 97 -10.79 -9.34 26.43
C GLU A 97 -10.39 -7.89 26.15
N MET A 98 -9.46 -7.66 25.21
CA MET A 98 -9.05 -6.31 24.83
C MET A 98 -10.19 -5.48 24.26
N SER A 99 -11.11 -6.10 23.50
CA SER A 99 -12.26 -5.41 22.94
C SER A 99 -13.23 -4.85 24.00
N LYS A 100 -13.24 -5.41 25.22
CA LYS A 100 -14.08 -4.93 26.31
C LYS A 100 -13.60 -3.61 26.89
N ASP A 101 -12.38 -3.19 26.59
CA ASP A 101 -11.83 -1.91 27.03
C ASP A 101 -12.61 -0.74 26.42
N GLU A 102 -13.02 0.22 27.26
CA GLU A 102 -13.73 1.40 26.80
C GLU A 102 -12.86 2.34 25.96
N ASP A 103 -11.53 2.30 26.10
CA ASP A 103 -10.62 3.09 25.28
C ASP A 103 -10.47 2.51 23.86
N VAL A 104 -10.68 1.20 23.69
CA VAL A 104 -10.61 0.53 22.39
C VAL A 104 -11.81 0.92 21.52
N VAL A 105 -11.51 1.49 20.36
CA VAL A 105 -12.47 1.87 19.32
C VAL A 105 -12.67 0.71 18.35
N GLN A 106 -11.56 0.13 17.88
CA GLN A 106 -11.59 -0.96 16.90
C GLN A 106 -10.34 -1.83 17.02
N ILE A 107 -10.49 -3.11 16.71
CA ILE A 107 -9.43 -4.09 16.56
C ILE A 107 -9.55 -4.71 15.16
N SER A 108 -8.52 -4.53 14.36
CA SER A 108 -8.40 -5.07 13.00
C SER A 108 -7.30 -6.11 12.92
N TYR A 109 -7.44 -7.05 11.99
CA TYR A 109 -6.34 -7.94 11.63
C TYR A 109 -5.19 -7.13 11.01
N ASP A 110 -3.95 -7.40 11.42
CA ASP A 110 -2.77 -6.80 10.79
C ASP A 110 -2.52 -7.50 9.44
N THR A 111 -3.24 -7.03 8.42
CA THR A 111 -3.31 -7.67 7.11
C THR A 111 -1.96 -7.71 6.41
N GLU A 112 -1.79 -8.72 5.55
CA GLU A 112 -0.62 -8.79 4.68
C GLU A 112 -0.77 -7.81 3.54
N VAL A 113 0.28 -7.03 3.34
CA VAL A 113 0.42 -6.06 2.24
C VAL A 113 1.49 -6.58 1.29
N ARG A 114 1.30 -6.38 0.00
CA ARG A 114 2.27 -6.79 -1.04
C ARG A 114 2.52 -5.68 -2.05
N ALA A 115 3.69 -5.71 -2.66
CA ALA A 115 3.97 -4.94 -3.88
C ALA A 115 2.95 -5.27 -4.97
N CYS A 116 2.37 -4.25 -5.62
CA CYS A 116 1.38 -4.42 -6.69
C CYS A 116 2.03 -4.67 -8.06
N LEU A 117 2.64 -5.84 -8.22
CA LEU A 117 3.30 -6.31 -9.47
C LEU A 117 2.40 -7.24 -10.31
N ASP A 118 2.59 -7.21 -11.64
CA ASP A 118 2.05 -8.17 -12.61
C ASP A 118 3.18 -8.70 -13.55
N THR A 119 2.86 -9.65 -14.43
CA THR A 119 3.79 -10.31 -15.37
C THR A 119 4.28 -9.33 -16.45
N ALA A 120 5.61 -9.20 -16.64
CA ALA A 120 6.18 -8.25 -17.60
C ALA A 120 6.61 -8.87 -18.94
N VAL A 121 6.47 -8.08 -20.00
CA VAL A 121 7.13 -8.19 -21.32
C VAL A 121 7.84 -6.83 -21.60
N PRO A 122 8.65 -6.62 -22.66
CA PRO A 122 9.45 -5.39 -22.78
C PRO A 122 8.83 -4.26 -23.64
N ALA A 123 8.82 -2.98 -23.19
CA ALA A 123 9.06 -1.73 -23.97
C ALA A 123 8.73 -0.35 -23.27
N ILE A 124 9.78 0.49 -23.16
CA ILE A 124 10.07 1.96 -23.37
C ILE A 124 9.13 3.20 -23.10
N ASN A 125 9.74 4.17 -22.36
CA ASN A 125 9.94 5.65 -22.52
C ASN A 125 8.90 6.76 -22.21
N ALA A 126 9.29 7.73 -21.37
CA ALA A 126 8.60 9.03 -21.19
C ALA A 126 9.57 10.25 -21.06
N PRO A 127 9.74 11.11 -22.09
CA PRO A 127 10.68 12.26 -22.05
C PRO A 127 10.13 13.72 -21.98
N ALA A 128 8.82 14.01 -21.94
CA ALA A 128 8.32 15.37 -22.28
C ALA A 128 8.55 16.50 -21.24
N ALA A 129 8.36 16.25 -19.94
CA ALA A 129 8.34 17.33 -18.93
C ALA A 129 9.69 17.98 -18.61
N CYS A 130 10.78 17.23 -18.75
CA CYS A 130 12.13 17.74 -18.52
C CYS A 130 12.50 18.88 -19.49
N ALA A 131 11.84 18.98 -20.65
CA ALA A 131 12.14 19.95 -21.68
C ALA A 131 11.76 21.41 -21.30
N VAL A 132 10.84 21.59 -20.33
CA VAL A 132 10.35 22.91 -19.89
C VAL A 132 10.98 23.41 -18.58
N GLY A 133 12.03 22.73 -18.09
CA GLY A 133 12.85 23.19 -16.96
C GLY A 133 12.43 22.71 -15.58
N PHE A 134 11.35 21.93 -15.46
CA PHE A 134 10.97 21.25 -14.21
C PHE A 134 11.57 19.84 -14.18
N THR A 135 12.25 19.51 -13.09
CA THR A 135 13.02 18.28 -12.90
C THR A 135 12.74 17.62 -11.54
N GLY A 136 11.90 18.24 -10.71
CA GLY A 136 11.62 17.85 -9.32
C GLY A 136 12.67 18.35 -8.34
N LYS A 137 13.62 19.18 -8.79
CA LYS A 137 14.70 19.71 -7.96
C LYS A 137 14.15 20.38 -6.70
N GLY A 138 14.72 19.99 -5.55
CA GLY A 138 14.34 20.54 -4.25
C GLY A 138 13.10 19.89 -3.62
N ILE A 139 12.39 19.01 -4.34
CA ILE A 139 11.28 18.24 -3.80
C ILE A 139 11.77 16.84 -3.41
N THR A 140 11.30 16.35 -2.27
CA THR A 140 11.61 14.99 -1.78
C THR A 140 10.38 14.10 -1.87
N VAL A 141 10.55 12.91 -2.46
CA VAL A 141 9.54 11.85 -2.52
C VAL A 141 9.93 10.70 -1.60
N ALA A 142 9.03 10.29 -0.72
CA ALA A 142 9.21 9.11 0.12
C ALA A 142 8.69 7.86 -0.60
N VAL A 143 9.56 6.87 -0.77
CA VAL A 143 9.23 5.55 -1.33
C VAL A 143 9.09 4.57 -0.18
N ILE A 144 7.85 4.22 0.16
CA ILE A 144 7.51 3.27 1.23
C ILE A 144 7.30 1.90 0.60
N ASP A 145 8.33 1.06 0.62
CA ASP A 145 8.42 -0.14 -0.25
C ASP A 145 9.40 -1.21 0.29
N THR A 146 10.04 -2.01 -0.57
CA THR A 146 11.06 -3.02 -0.24
C THR A 146 12.44 -2.45 0.04
N GLY A 147 12.59 -1.12 -0.06
CA GLY A 147 13.86 -0.42 0.13
C GLY A 147 14.25 0.39 -1.10
N ILE A 148 15.47 0.92 -1.11
CA ILE A 148 16.05 1.60 -2.26
C ILE A 148 17.54 1.22 -2.32
N TYR A 149 17.96 0.56 -3.39
CA TYR A 149 19.36 0.30 -3.67
C TYR A 149 20.06 1.59 -4.09
N PRO A 150 21.29 1.89 -3.60
CA PRO A 150 22.07 3.06 -3.99
C PRO A 150 22.61 2.98 -5.43
N HIS A 151 21.69 2.93 -6.40
CA HIS A 151 21.96 2.84 -7.83
C HIS A 151 22.72 4.09 -8.34
N PRO A 152 23.65 3.97 -9.31
CA PRO A 152 24.36 5.13 -9.88
C PRO A 152 23.45 6.26 -10.39
N ASP A 153 22.31 5.93 -10.99
CA ASP A 153 21.32 6.93 -11.45
C ASP A 153 20.66 7.74 -10.33
N LEU A 154 20.71 7.25 -9.08
CA LEU A 154 20.21 7.96 -7.90
C LEU A 154 21.36 8.61 -7.11
N THR A 155 22.58 8.08 -7.24
CA THR A 155 23.71 8.45 -6.39
C THR A 155 24.77 9.34 -7.07
N GLN A 156 24.77 9.40 -8.40
CA GLN A 156 25.75 10.15 -9.18
C GLN A 156 25.06 11.16 -10.12
N PRO A 157 25.65 12.35 -10.34
CA PRO A 157 26.88 12.85 -9.72
C PRO A 157 26.71 13.27 -8.25
N THR A 158 25.47 13.41 -7.79
CA THR A 158 25.13 13.76 -6.40
C THR A 158 24.22 12.69 -5.84
N ASN A 159 24.41 12.33 -4.56
CA ASN A 159 23.53 11.39 -3.89
C ASN A 159 22.18 12.03 -3.55
N ARG A 160 21.11 11.52 -4.17
CA ARG A 160 19.74 11.98 -3.96
C ARG A 160 18.92 11.06 -3.06
N ILE A 161 19.48 9.95 -2.58
CA ILE A 161 18.89 9.19 -1.47
C ILE A 161 19.34 9.87 -0.17
N ILE A 162 18.50 10.76 0.35
CA ILE A 162 18.88 11.67 1.45
C ILE A 162 18.54 11.11 2.84
N ALA A 163 17.67 10.11 2.93
CA ALA A 163 17.42 9.37 4.16
C ALA A 163 16.93 7.95 3.87
N PHE A 164 17.14 7.06 4.83
CA PHE A 164 16.67 5.67 4.78
C PHE A 164 16.18 5.20 6.14
N LYS A 165 15.04 4.50 6.18
CA LYS A 165 14.48 3.89 7.39
C LYS A 165 14.04 2.47 7.10
N ASP A 166 14.55 1.52 7.87
CA ASP A 166 14.22 0.10 7.73
C ASP A 166 13.39 -0.40 8.91
N PHE A 167 12.15 -0.79 8.64
CA PHE A 167 11.26 -1.40 9.62
C PHE A 167 11.37 -2.93 9.66
N ILE A 168 12.04 -3.56 8.70
CA ILE A 168 12.15 -5.00 8.57
C ILE A 168 13.42 -5.51 9.26
N ASN A 169 14.61 -5.12 8.78
CA ASN A 169 15.89 -5.62 9.30
C ASN A 169 16.64 -4.60 10.17
N LYS A 170 16.03 -3.42 10.38
CA LYS A 170 16.58 -2.30 11.18
C LYS A 170 17.98 -1.83 10.73
N LYS A 171 18.33 -1.99 9.45
CA LYS A 171 19.57 -1.45 8.89
C LYS A 171 19.48 0.08 8.75
N THR A 172 20.61 0.76 8.90
CA THR A 172 20.69 2.22 8.82
C THR A 172 21.08 2.73 7.44
N SER A 173 21.71 1.89 6.61
CA SER A 173 22.14 2.24 5.26
C SER A 173 21.17 1.71 4.20
N PRO A 174 20.94 2.43 3.09
CA PRO A 174 20.00 2.04 2.05
C PRO A 174 20.43 0.76 1.34
N TYR A 175 19.44 -0.09 1.06
CA TYR A 175 19.53 -1.33 0.28
C TYR A 175 18.13 -1.74 -0.18
N ASP A 176 18.06 -2.70 -1.09
CA ASP A 176 16.80 -3.32 -1.52
C ASP A 176 17.06 -4.78 -1.92
N ASP A 177 16.62 -5.71 -1.08
CA ASP A 177 16.79 -7.16 -1.22
C ASP A 177 15.61 -7.84 -1.94
N TYR A 178 14.71 -7.05 -2.52
CA TYR A 178 13.65 -7.53 -3.42
C TYR A 178 13.70 -6.89 -4.82
N GLY A 179 14.06 -5.61 -4.91
CA GLY A 179 14.28 -4.85 -6.14
C GLY A 179 13.13 -3.94 -6.58
N HIS A 180 11.92 -4.15 -6.07
CA HIS A 180 10.73 -3.38 -6.46
C HIS A 180 10.81 -1.90 -6.05
N GLY A 181 11.19 -1.61 -4.80
CA GLY A 181 11.33 -0.24 -4.34
C GLY A 181 12.41 0.54 -5.12
N THR A 182 13.46 -0.12 -5.59
CA THR A 182 14.47 0.47 -6.48
C THR A 182 13.92 0.79 -7.86
N HIS A 183 13.11 -0.10 -8.44
CA HIS A 183 12.43 0.13 -9.71
C HIS A 183 11.47 1.33 -9.61
N VAL A 184 10.65 1.35 -8.56
CA VAL A 184 9.74 2.47 -8.24
C VAL A 184 10.50 3.79 -8.07
N ALA A 185 11.59 3.78 -7.29
CA ALA A 185 12.46 4.94 -7.10
C ALA A 185 13.07 5.45 -8.41
N GLY A 186 13.38 4.53 -9.33
CA GLY A 186 13.85 4.82 -10.67
C GLY A 186 12.84 5.56 -11.54
N ILE A 187 11.58 5.10 -11.54
CA ILE A 187 10.49 5.75 -12.29
C ILE A 187 10.28 7.18 -11.77
N ILE A 188 10.39 7.39 -10.45
CA ILE A 188 10.28 8.72 -9.86
C ILE A 188 11.46 9.59 -10.27
N ALA A 189 12.70 9.16 -9.97
CA ALA A 189 13.84 10.08 -9.92
C ALA A 189 15.14 9.58 -10.56
N GLY A 190 15.14 8.45 -11.29
CA GLY A 190 16.33 8.01 -12.03
C GLY A 190 16.79 9.09 -13.02
N ASN A 191 18.07 9.50 -12.98
CA ASN A 191 18.54 10.53 -13.92
C ASN A 191 18.88 9.99 -15.33
N GLY A 192 18.82 8.67 -15.52
CA GLY A 192 19.12 8.01 -16.78
C GLY A 192 20.61 7.95 -17.11
N LYS A 193 21.52 8.25 -16.18
CA LYS A 193 22.97 8.31 -16.46
C LYS A 193 23.48 7.01 -17.06
N MET A 194 23.08 5.86 -16.51
CA MET A 194 23.53 4.56 -17.00
C MET A 194 22.89 4.13 -18.33
N SER A 195 21.96 4.93 -18.88
CA SER A 195 21.26 4.69 -20.15
C SER A 195 21.36 5.85 -21.14
N ASN A 196 22.30 6.80 -20.93
CA ASN A 196 22.40 8.02 -21.73
C ASN A 196 21.08 8.81 -21.82
N GLY A 197 20.30 8.78 -20.74
CA GLY A 197 19.02 9.47 -20.62
C GLY A 197 17.80 8.69 -21.10
N GLN A 198 17.96 7.48 -21.65
CA GLN A 198 16.85 6.68 -22.20
C GLN A 198 15.84 6.23 -21.13
N TYR A 199 16.29 5.90 -19.92
CA TYR A 199 15.40 5.43 -18.84
C TYR A 199 15.35 6.42 -17.69
N LYS A 200 15.20 7.70 -18.04
CA LYS A 200 15.07 8.79 -17.07
C LYS A 200 13.69 8.73 -16.41
N GLY A 201 13.66 8.90 -15.09
CA GLY A 201 12.43 9.04 -14.32
C GLY A 201 11.75 10.39 -14.54
N VAL A 202 10.52 10.50 -14.06
CA VAL A 202 9.65 11.68 -14.26
C VAL A 202 10.23 12.95 -13.63
N ALA A 203 10.77 12.84 -12.42
CA ALA A 203 11.36 13.91 -11.62
C ALA A 203 12.87 13.63 -11.36
N PRO A 204 13.72 13.70 -12.39
CA PRO A 204 15.10 13.20 -12.39
C PRO A 204 16.08 13.97 -11.50
N GLU A 205 15.67 15.05 -10.85
CA GLU A 205 16.46 15.79 -9.86
C GLU A 205 15.77 15.85 -8.49
N ALA A 206 14.64 15.15 -8.30
CA ALA A 206 14.02 14.99 -6.99
C ALA A 206 14.94 14.21 -6.05
N ASN A 207 14.83 14.54 -4.76
CA ASN A 207 15.40 13.74 -3.68
C ASN A 207 14.47 12.58 -3.33
N LEU A 208 15.05 11.53 -2.78
CA LEU A 208 14.34 10.33 -2.35
C LEU A 208 14.62 10.03 -0.88
N VAL A 209 13.59 9.58 -0.19
CA VAL A 209 13.68 8.96 1.13
C VAL A 209 13.16 7.54 1.01
N GLY A 210 14.01 6.55 1.30
CA GLY A 210 13.62 5.14 1.26
C GLY A 210 13.10 4.65 2.60
N VAL A 211 11.90 4.10 2.64
CA VAL A 211 11.31 3.54 3.86
C VAL A 211 10.96 2.08 3.59
N LYS A 212 11.81 1.16 4.07
CA LYS A 212 11.62 -0.28 3.88
C LYS A 212 10.58 -0.82 4.86
N VAL A 213 9.45 -1.27 4.32
CA VAL A 213 8.32 -1.86 5.05
C VAL A 213 7.86 -3.21 4.46
N LEU A 214 8.45 -3.61 3.32
CA LEU A 214 8.27 -4.92 2.71
C LEU A 214 9.59 -5.71 2.76
N ASP A 215 9.50 -7.01 2.95
CA ASP A 215 10.63 -7.94 3.08
C ASP A 215 11.20 -8.39 1.71
N ASN A 216 12.12 -9.36 1.74
CA ASN A 216 12.79 -9.91 0.56
C ASN A 216 11.89 -10.80 -0.33
N THR A 217 10.62 -10.98 0.05
CA THR A 217 9.56 -11.62 -0.75
C THR A 217 8.60 -10.60 -1.36
N GLY A 218 8.74 -9.32 -1.03
CA GLY A 218 7.83 -8.25 -1.47
C GLY A 218 6.55 -8.19 -0.65
N GLY A 219 6.50 -8.89 0.49
CA GLY A 219 5.40 -8.89 1.44
C GLY A 219 5.73 -8.12 2.71
N GLY A 220 4.72 -7.67 3.43
CA GLY A 220 4.86 -7.00 4.71
C GLY A 220 3.52 -6.96 5.45
N ARG A 221 3.49 -6.28 6.59
CA ARG A 221 2.26 -6.10 7.37
C ARG A 221 1.76 -4.66 7.25
N ALA A 222 0.45 -4.48 7.27
CA ALA A 222 -0.15 -3.14 7.28
C ALA A 222 0.42 -2.28 8.40
N SER A 223 0.69 -2.85 9.59
CA SER A 223 1.29 -2.13 10.69
C SER A 223 2.72 -1.62 10.41
N ASP A 224 3.54 -2.35 9.64
CA ASP A 224 4.86 -1.88 9.22
C ASP A 224 4.75 -0.72 8.22
N VAL A 225 3.78 -0.79 7.31
CA VAL A 225 3.48 0.29 6.36
C VAL A 225 2.99 1.53 7.08
N ILE A 226 2.06 1.39 8.03
CA ILE A 226 1.54 2.50 8.86
C ILE A 226 2.68 3.13 9.67
N ALA A 227 3.56 2.33 10.27
CA ALA A 227 4.75 2.83 10.96
C ALA A 227 5.69 3.60 10.01
N GLY A 228 5.81 3.15 8.76
CA GLY A 228 6.52 3.84 7.68
C GLY A 228 5.90 5.20 7.34
N ILE A 229 4.59 5.26 7.11
CA ILE A 229 3.85 6.50 6.84
C ILE A 229 3.99 7.47 8.01
N GLN A 230 3.83 6.98 9.25
CA GLN A 230 4.04 7.77 10.46
C GLN A 230 5.44 8.37 10.52
N TRP A 231 6.48 7.57 10.24
CA TRP A 231 7.85 8.07 10.24
C TRP A 231 8.05 9.15 9.17
N VAL A 232 7.46 8.99 7.98
CA VAL A 232 7.50 10.04 6.95
C VAL A 232 6.82 11.32 7.43
N VAL A 233 5.61 11.25 7.99
CA VAL A 233 4.90 12.42 8.52
C VAL A 233 5.73 13.14 9.59
N GLN A 234 6.35 12.39 10.50
CA GLN A 234 7.20 12.93 11.57
C GLN A 234 8.49 13.58 11.05
N ASN A 235 9.01 13.12 9.91
CA ASN A 235 10.28 13.58 9.35
C ASN A 235 10.11 14.48 8.11
N LYS A 236 8.88 14.82 7.72
CA LYS A 236 8.60 15.57 6.49
C LYS A 236 9.31 16.93 6.45
N ALA A 237 9.38 17.63 7.59
CA ALA A 237 10.05 18.92 7.68
C ALA A 237 11.58 18.77 7.57
N THR A 238 12.14 17.76 8.24
CA THR A 238 13.59 17.47 8.24
C THR A 238 14.13 17.19 6.85
N TYR A 239 13.40 16.41 6.04
CA TYR A 239 13.86 15.99 4.72
C TYR A 239 13.13 16.68 3.56
N ASN A 240 12.35 17.72 3.85
CA ASN A 240 11.48 18.41 2.87
C ASN A 240 10.60 17.44 2.05
N ILE A 241 10.04 16.42 2.70
CA ILE A 241 9.17 15.43 2.06
C ILE A 241 7.86 16.09 1.71
N LYS A 242 7.46 15.96 0.44
CA LYS A 242 6.20 16.50 -0.07
C LYS A 242 5.27 15.44 -0.64
N VAL A 243 5.83 14.32 -1.09
CA VAL A 243 5.08 13.24 -1.75
C VAL A 243 5.40 11.90 -1.08
N ILE A 244 4.39 11.06 -0.89
CA ILE A 244 4.50 9.64 -0.51
C ILE A 244 4.04 8.80 -1.69
N ASN A 245 4.86 7.82 -2.08
CA ASN A 245 4.50 6.77 -3.03
C ASN A 245 4.26 5.44 -2.30
N LEU A 246 3.08 4.85 -2.51
CA LEU A 246 2.65 3.55 -1.98
C LEU A 246 2.32 2.61 -3.15
N SER A 247 3.36 2.01 -3.74
CA SER A 247 3.23 0.99 -4.79
C SER A 247 2.93 -0.40 -4.21
N LEU A 248 2.00 -0.44 -3.26
CA LEU A 248 1.68 -1.62 -2.48
C LEU A 248 0.23 -1.55 -2.00
N GLY A 249 -0.32 -2.69 -1.61
CA GLY A 249 -1.66 -2.73 -1.03
C GLY A 249 -2.10 -4.12 -0.65
N SER A 250 -3.35 -4.21 -0.22
CA SER A 250 -4.05 -5.46 0.07
C SER A 250 -5.52 -5.34 -0.34
N PRO A 251 -6.21 -6.46 -0.61
CA PRO A 251 -7.65 -6.44 -0.83
C PRO A 251 -8.37 -5.71 0.31
N ALA A 252 -9.28 -4.80 -0.04
CA ALA A 252 -10.09 -4.10 0.94
C ALA A 252 -11.16 -5.03 1.51
N THR A 253 -11.24 -5.12 2.84
CA THR A 253 -12.23 -5.95 3.56
C THR A 253 -13.24 -5.12 4.35
N GLN A 254 -13.00 -3.82 4.48
CA GLN A 254 -13.81 -2.88 5.23
C GLN A 254 -13.72 -1.46 4.65
N SER A 255 -14.64 -0.59 5.07
CA SER A 255 -14.68 0.82 4.68
C SER A 255 -13.34 1.53 4.90
N TYR A 256 -12.99 2.49 4.03
CA TYR A 256 -11.80 3.33 4.24
C TYR A 256 -11.84 4.09 5.57
N ALA A 257 -13.04 4.35 6.10
CA ALA A 257 -13.24 5.02 7.38
C ALA A 257 -12.89 4.14 8.59
N ALA A 258 -12.76 2.83 8.40
CA ALA A 258 -12.39 1.86 9.43
C ALA A 258 -11.02 1.21 9.17
N ASP A 259 -10.59 1.11 7.91
CA ASP A 259 -9.31 0.49 7.51
C ASP A 259 -8.09 1.26 8.05
N PRO A 260 -7.27 0.65 8.94
CA PRO A 260 -6.16 1.37 9.58
C PRO A 260 -5.10 1.89 8.60
N LEU A 261 -4.84 1.17 7.51
CA LEU A 261 -3.85 1.57 6.50
C LEU A 261 -4.38 2.76 5.67
N SER A 262 -5.66 2.71 5.30
CA SER A 262 -6.35 3.79 4.60
C SER A 262 -6.42 5.05 5.46
N GLN A 263 -6.74 4.92 6.74
CA GLN A 263 -6.74 6.05 7.68
C GLN A 263 -5.35 6.65 7.87
N ALA A 264 -4.29 5.84 7.92
CA ALA A 264 -2.92 6.34 7.98
C ALA A 264 -2.53 7.14 6.73
N ALA A 265 -2.92 6.65 5.54
CA ALA A 265 -2.74 7.37 4.29
C ALA A 265 -3.52 8.69 4.28
N GLY A 266 -4.77 8.70 4.74
CA GLY A 266 -5.57 9.91 4.91
C GLY A 266 -4.99 10.88 5.94
N ALA A 267 -4.42 10.39 7.04
CA ALA A 267 -3.75 11.23 8.04
C ALA A 267 -2.49 11.89 7.48
N ALA A 268 -1.73 11.19 6.63
CA ALA A 268 -0.60 11.78 5.91
C ALA A 268 -1.05 12.85 4.90
N TRP A 269 -2.16 12.61 4.19
CA TRP A 269 -2.78 13.61 3.31
C TRP A 269 -3.14 14.89 4.08
N ASN A 270 -3.85 14.74 5.20
CA ASN A 270 -4.25 15.84 6.07
C ASN A 270 -3.05 16.56 6.71
N ALA A 271 -1.90 15.89 6.81
CA ALA A 271 -0.64 16.49 7.19
C ALA A 271 0.03 17.29 6.04
N GLY A 272 -0.61 17.46 4.89
CA GLY A 272 -0.10 18.25 3.77
C GLY A 272 0.91 17.52 2.87
N LEU A 273 0.91 16.19 2.89
CA LEU A 273 1.68 15.37 1.94
C LEU A 273 0.77 14.91 0.81
N VAL A 274 1.24 14.97 -0.43
CA VAL A 274 0.58 14.28 -1.54
C VAL A 274 0.80 12.78 -1.35
N VAL A 275 -0.27 12.01 -1.20
CA VAL A 275 -0.19 10.55 -1.06
C VAL A 275 -0.71 9.92 -2.34
N VAL A 276 0.13 9.10 -2.97
CA VAL A 276 -0.17 8.40 -4.22
C VAL A 276 -0.09 6.90 -3.95
N ALA A 277 -1.16 6.17 -4.23
CA ALA A 277 -1.28 4.73 -3.97
C ALA A 277 -1.71 3.96 -5.22
N ALA A 278 -1.18 2.75 -5.36
CA ALA A 278 -1.58 1.84 -6.43
C ALA A 278 -3.05 1.38 -6.26
N ALA A 279 -3.79 1.28 -7.36
CA ALA A 279 -5.15 0.75 -7.36
C ALA A 279 -5.21 -0.74 -7.00
N GLY A 280 -4.16 -1.51 -7.34
CA GLY A 280 -4.11 -2.96 -7.24
C GLY A 280 -4.09 -3.65 -8.61
N ASN A 281 -3.80 -4.95 -8.61
CA ASN A 281 -3.67 -5.75 -9.84
C ASN A 281 -4.68 -6.90 -9.86
N ASN A 282 -5.90 -6.64 -9.40
CA ASN A 282 -6.96 -7.64 -9.26
C ASN A 282 -8.10 -7.45 -10.28
N GLY A 283 -7.86 -6.64 -11.31
CA GLY A 283 -8.76 -6.50 -12.46
C GLY A 283 -8.87 -7.79 -13.30
N PRO A 284 -9.73 -7.82 -14.32
CA PRO A 284 -10.54 -6.71 -14.84
C PRO A 284 -11.92 -6.59 -14.18
N ALA A 285 -12.21 -7.36 -13.13
CA ALA A 285 -13.47 -7.27 -12.41
C ALA A 285 -13.62 -5.92 -11.67
N ALA A 286 -14.85 -5.41 -11.61
CA ALA A 286 -15.20 -4.24 -10.79
C ALA A 286 -15.08 -4.55 -9.29
N GLY A 287 -14.94 -3.52 -8.45
CA GLY A 287 -14.90 -3.68 -7.00
C GLY A 287 -13.56 -4.21 -6.46
N THR A 288 -12.46 -3.98 -7.18
CA THR A 288 -11.16 -4.62 -6.92
C THR A 288 -10.08 -3.66 -6.43
N ILE A 289 -10.45 -2.41 -6.10
CA ILE A 289 -9.51 -1.41 -5.56
C ILE A 289 -9.00 -1.85 -4.19
N ASN A 290 -7.67 -1.91 -4.05
CA ASN A 290 -6.99 -2.28 -2.82
C ASN A 290 -6.94 -1.12 -1.80
N THR A 291 -6.81 -1.44 -0.52
CA THR A 291 -6.33 -0.46 0.48
C THR A 291 -4.82 -0.23 0.31
N PRO A 292 -4.29 1.00 0.45
CA PRO A 292 -4.96 2.25 0.86
C PRO A 292 -5.71 3.00 -0.25
N GLY A 293 -5.66 2.55 -1.51
CA GLY A 293 -6.29 3.18 -2.67
C GLY A 293 -7.81 3.37 -2.59
N ILE A 294 -8.50 2.73 -1.64
CA ILE A 294 -9.92 2.98 -1.33
C ILE A 294 -10.18 4.33 -0.64
N ASN A 295 -9.15 5.02 -0.13
CA ASN A 295 -9.31 6.28 0.58
C ASN A 295 -9.91 7.37 -0.34
N ALA A 296 -10.91 8.10 0.18
CA ALA A 296 -11.61 9.13 -0.59
C ALA A 296 -10.72 10.31 -1.02
N HIS A 297 -9.67 10.63 -0.25
CA HIS A 297 -8.87 11.84 -0.45
C HIS A 297 -7.62 11.62 -1.30
N ILE A 298 -6.86 10.55 -1.02
CA ILE A 298 -5.57 10.30 -1.67
C ILE A 298 -5.72 10.07 -3.18
N ILE A 299 -4.59 10.09 -3.89
CA ILE A 299 -4.55 9.79 -5.32
C ILE A 299 -4.35 8.29 -5.51
N THR A 300 -5.31 7.64 -6.16
CA THR A 300 -5.30 6.22 -6.49
C THR A 300 -5.03 6.07 -7.97
N VAL A 301 -4.03 5.26 -8.33
CA VAL A 301 -3.51 5.18 -9.70
C VAL A 301 -3.73 3.78 -10.28
N GLY A 302 -4.51 3.71 -11.37
CA GLY A 302 -4.61 2.52 -12.21
C GLY A 302 -3.52 2.49 -13.28
N ALA A 303 -3.47 1.41 -14.06
CA ALA A 303 -2.45 1.20 -15.10
C ALA A 303 -3.08 1.14 -16.50
N VAL A 304 -2.40 1.76 -17.46
CA VAL A 304 -2.63 1.53 -18.90
C VAL A 304 -1.46 0.77 -19.52
N ASP A 305 -1.76 0.10 -20.63
CA ASP A 305 -0.79 -0.29 -21.65
C ASP A 305 -0.75 0.83 -22.70
N ASP A 306 0.37 1.54 -22.76
CA ASP A 306 0.63 2.63 -23.71
C ASP A 306 1.06 2.12 -25.10
N ARG A 307 1.15 0.79 -25.25
CA ARG A 307 1.62 0.09 -26.46
C ARG A 307 2.99 0.57 -26.95
N GLY A 308 3.77 1.19 -26.07
CA GLY A 308 5.05 1.82 -26.39
C GLY A 308 4.93 3.03 -27.32
N THR A 309 3.78 3.71 -27.36
CA THR A 309 3.57 4.93 -28.14
C THR A 309 3.41 6.17 -27.24
N VAL A 310 3.64 7.35 -27.80
CA VAL A 310 3.45 8.62 -27.08
C VAL A 310 1.98 9.10 -27.19
N ASP A 311 1.27 8.66 -28.23
CA ASP A 311 -0.11 9.08 -28.52
C ASP A 311 -1.08 8.23 -27.69
N THR A 312 -1.87 8.86 -26.83
CA THR A 312 -2.82 8.16 -25.95
C THR A 312 -3.99 7.47 -26.66
N LYS A 313 -4.15 7.68 -27.97
CA LYS A 313 -5.32 7.16 -28.70
C LYS A 313 -5.38 5.64 -28.76
N ASP A 314 -4.25 4.95 -28.66
CA ASP A 314 -4.21 3.49 -28.65
C ASP A 314 -4.01 2.87 -27.27
N ASP A 315 -3.91 3.71 -26.23
CA ASP A 315 -3.75 3.29 -24.85
C ASP A 315 -5.00 2.57 -24.36
N VAL A 316 -4.79 1.48 -23.64
CA VAL A 316 -5.88 0.65 -23.10
C VAL A 316 -5.67 0.40 -21.62
N ILE A 317 -6.76 0.33 -20.86
CA ILE A 317 -6.67 -0.08 -19.44
C ILE A 317 -6.04 -1.46 -19.36
N ALA A 318 -4.94 -1.56 -18.62
CA ALA A 318 -4.24 -2.82 -18.44
C ALA A 318 -5.19 -3.85 -17.81
N GLY A 319 -5.22 -5.07 -18.34
CA GLY A 319 -6.19 -6.10 -17.91
C GLY A 319 -6.13 -6.40 -16.41
N PHE A 320 -4.94 -6.33 -15.81
CA PHE A 320 -4.75 -6.52 -14.38
C PHE A 320 -5.18 -5.32 -13.53
N SER A 321 -5.26 -4.10 -14.08
CA SER A 321 -5.52 -2.89 -13.29
C SER A 321 -6.83 -3.02 -12.54
N SER A 322 -6.78 -2.90 -11.22
CA SER A 322 -7.97 -2.91 -10.38
C SER A 322 -8.92 -1.77 -10.76
N ARG A 323 -10.22 -2.02 -10.60
CA ARG A 323 -11.30 -1.15 -11.05
C ARG A 323 -12.27 -0.88 -9.92
N GLY A 324 -12.80 0.33 -9.89
CA GLY A 324 -13.84 0.73 -8.98
C GLY A 324 -15.19 0.06 -9.25
N PRO A 325 -16.23 0.44 -8.49
CA PRO A 325 -16.14 1.36 -7.35
C PRO A 325 -15.34 0.76 -6.18
N THR A 326 -14.99 1.56 -5.18
CA THR A 326 -14.45 1.04 -3.92
C THR A 326 -15.53 0.24 -3.17
N ILE A 327 -15.15 -0.42 -2.07
CA ILE A 327 -16.10 -1.09 -1.16
C ILE A 327 -17.17 -0.13 -0.61
N ASP A 328 -16.88 1.18 -0.55
CA ASP A 328 -17.80 2.23 -0.12
C ASP A 328 -18.58 2.86 -1.29
N GLY A 329 -18.47 2.31 -2.51
CA GLY A 329 -19.17 2.82 -3.68
C GLY A 329 -18.53 4.05 -4.35
N LEU A 330 -17.31 4.45 -3.94
CA LEU A 330 -16.63 5.61 -4.52
C LEU A 330 -16.02 5.29 -5.90
N THR A 331 -16.05 6.25 -6.82
CA THR A 331 -15.34 6.13 -8.10
C THR A 331 -13.83 6.17 -7.86
N LYS A 332 -13.15 5.11 -8.29
CA LYS A 332 -11.69 4.95 -8.31
C LYS A 332 -11.29 4.08 -9.53
N PRO A 333 -10.06 4.16 -10.05
CA PRO A 333 -8.97 5.05 -9.62
C PRO A 333 -9.27 6.55 -9.88
N ASP A 334 -8.44 7.46 -9.38
CA ASP A 334 -8.59 8.90 -9.72
C ASP A 334 -7.92 9.22 -11.07
N LEU A 335 -6.84 8.53 -11.39
CA LEU A 335 -6.02 8.68 -12.58
C LEU A 335 -5.51 7.33 -13.04
N VAL A 336 -5.08 7.25 -14.28
CA VAL A 336 -4.24 6.16 -14.78
C VAL A 336 -2.91 6.69 -15.30
N ALA A 337 -1.91 5.83 -15.36
CA ALA A 337 -0.62 6.11 -15.98
C ALA A 337 -0.05 4.82 -16.60
N PRO A 338 0.93 4.92 -17.51
CA PRO A 338 1.58 3.73 -18.07
C PRO A 338 2.12 2.81 -16.97
N GLY A 339 1.69 1.56 -17.01
CA GLY A 339 2.05 0.56 -15.99
C GLY A 339 2.37 -0.80 -16.57
N VAL A 340 2.37 -0.95 -17.89
CA VAL A 340 2.74 -2.18 -18.58
C VAL A 340 4.14 -2.02 -19.15
N ASN A 341 5.00 -3.01 -18.90
CA ASN A 341 6.32 -3.13 -19.53
C ASN A 341 7.28 -1.94 -19.28
N ILE A 342 7.20 -1.35 -18.09
CA ILE A 342 8.00 -0.18 -17.71
C ILE A 342 9.43 -0.59 -17.34
N THR A 343 10.40 -0.09 -18.10
CA THR A 343 11.84 -0.24 -17.81
C THR A 343 12.29 0.80 -16.79
N SER A 344 12.88 0.34 -15.69
CA SER A 344 13.48 1.21 -14.68
C SER A 344 14.63 0.53 -13.95
N LEU A 345 15.13 1.15 -12.88
CA LEU A 345 16.36 0.75 -12.21
C LEU A 345 16.29 -0.66 -11.64
N ALA A 346 17.34 -1.44 -11.88
CA ALA A 346 17.55 -2.74 -11.26
C ALA A 346 18.26 -2.58 -9.89
N SER A 347 17.97 -3.48 -8.96
CA SER A 347 18.68 -3.59 -7.68
C SER A 347 19.72 -4.70 -7.73
N ASP A 348 20.90 -4.47 -7.15
CA ASP A 348 21.78 -5.57 -6.73
C ASP A 348 21.23 -6.18 -5.43
N MET A 349 20.43 -7.24 -5.56
CA MET A 349 19.80 -7.92 -4.42
C MET A 349 20.81 -8.59 -3.48
N SER A 350 22.05 -8.79 -3.93
CA SER A 350 23.14 -9.31 -3.09
C SER A 350 23.86 -8.22 -2.30
N TYR A 351 23.53 -6.95 -2.56
CA TYR A 351 24.15 -5.81 -1.92
C TYR A 351 23.92 -5.82 -0.40
N LEU A 352 25.03 -5.97 0.32
CA LEU A 352 25.07 -5.77 1.76
C LEU A 352 25.69 -4.40 2.02
N PRO A 353 24.96 -3.46 2.65
CA PRO A 353 25.55 -2.19 3.04
C PRO A 353 26.75 -2.43 3.95
N LYS A 354 27.94 -2.05 3.50
CA LYS A 354 29.13 -2.10 4.34
C LYS A 354 28.95 -1.09 5.48
N LYS A 355 29.20 -1.50 6.73
CA LYS A 355 29.37 -0.56 7.84
C LYS A 355 30.53 0.37 7.46
N ASN A 356 30.21 1.63 7.11
CA ASN A 356 31.13 2.73 6.80
C ASN A 356 31.87 2.71 5.45
N SER A 357 31.22 2.37 4.33
CA SER A 357 31.77 2.70 3.00
C SER A 357 30.81 3.61 2.23
N GLY A 358 31.27 4.80 1.85
CA GLY A 358 30.55 5.69 0.95
C GLY A 358 30.28 5.08 -0.44
N PRO A 359 29.51 5.78 -1.30
CA PRO A 359 29.01 5.26 -2.56
C PRO A 359 30.15 5.12 -3.57
N GLY A 360 30.74 3.93 -3.66
CA GLY A 360 31.83 3.65 -4.61
C GLY A 360 32.11 2.17 -4.87
N GLY A 361 31.30 1.26 -4.31
CA GLY A 361 31.38 -0.14 -4.67
C GLY A 361 30.86 -0.31 -6.10
N LYS A 362 31.72 -0.79 -7.00
CA LYS A 362 31.24 -1.40 -8.26
C LYS A 362 30.19 -2.45 -7.88
N PRO A 363 29.05 -2.56 -8.60
CA PRO A 363 28.14 -3.66 -8.40
C PRO A 363 28.98 -4.95 -8.41
N GLY A 364 28.80 -5.81 -7.40
CA GLY A 364 29.24 -7.19 -7.56
C GLY A 364 28.56 -7.72 -8.83
N LYS A 365 29.21 -8.62 -9.57
CA LYS A 365 28.59 -9.25 -10.76
C LYS A 365 27.12 -9.53 -10.43
N ALA A 366 26.19 -8.90 -11.14
CA ALA A 366 24.77 -9.20 -11.01
C ALA A 366 24.61 -10.65 -11.45
N LEU A 367 24.74 -11.57 -10.48
CA LEU A 367 24.62 -12.98 -10.74
C LEU A 367 23.13 -13.26 -10.78
N GLN A 368 22.68 -13.77 -11.93
CA GLN A 368 21.43 -14.49 -12.11
C GLN A 368 21.03 -15.24 -10.81
N ALA A 369 20.13 -14.63 -10.05
CA ALA A 369 19.50 -15.20 -8.88
C ALA A 369 18.21 -14.38 -8.73
N ILE A 370 17.00 -14.89 -8.92
CA ILE A 370 16.52 -16.25 -8.69
C ILE A 370 15.32 -16.47 -9.64
N THR A 371 15.48 -17.41 -10.58
CA THR A 371 14.35 -18.09 -11.25
C THR A 371 13.67 -19.00 -10.23
N GLN A 372 12.91 -18.44 -9.30
CA GLN A 372 11.95 -19.17 -8.47
C GLN A 372 10.73 -18.27 -8.25
N SER A 373 9.74 -18.45 -9.13
CA SER A 373 8.35 -18.01 -8.98
C SER A 373 8.16 -16.58 -8.43
N LYS A 374 8.73 -15.58 -9.11
CA LYS A 374 8.36 -14.16 -8.96
C LYS A 374 7.85 -13.65 -10.32
N PRO A 375 6.92 -12.67 -10.36
CA PRO A 375 6.36 -12.14 -11.61
C PRO A 375 7.49 -11.77 -12.58
N GLN A 376 7.31 -12.15 -13.84
CA GLN A 376 8.34 -12.20 -14.89
C GLN A 376 9.05 -10.85 -15.05
N GLN A 377 10.27 -10.73 -14.52
CA GLN A 377 11.13 -9.55 -14.68
C GLN A 377 12.04 -9.77 -15.89
N THR A 378 12.06 -8.83 -16.84
CA THR A 378 13.01 -8.90 -17.96
C THR A 378 14.19 -8.00 -17.68
N THR A 379 15.37 -8.59 -17.43
CA THR A 379 16.61 -7.82 -17.22
C THR A 379 17.07 -7.27 -18.58
N ILE A 380 17.21 -5.95 -18.67
CA ILE A 380 17.70 -5.25 -19.88
C ILE A 380 19.23 -5.09 -19.80
N SER A 381 19.75 -4.81 -18.60
CA SER A 381 21.18 -4.74 -18.29
C SER A 381 21.38 -4.88 -16.78
N ASP A 382 22.64 -4.86 -16.32
CA ASP A 382 22.98 -4.81 -14.88
C ASP A 382 22.33 -3.62 -14.13
N TYR A 383 21.86 -2.60 -14.85
CA TYR A 383 21.31 -1.36 -14.28
C TYR A 383 19.80 -1.22 -14.46
N TYR A 384 19.17 -2.02 -15.33
CA TYR A 384 17.77 -1.82 -15.69
C TYR A 384 16.98 -3.13 -15.85
N VAL A 385 15.75 -3.12 -15.36
CA VAL A 385 14.80 -4.22 -15.42
C VAL A 385 13.41 -3.70 -15.80
N THR A 386 12.65 -4.53 -16.51
CA THR A 386 11.27 -4.23 -16.90
C THR A 386 10.27 -4.95 -16.00
N MET A 387 9.26 -4.20 -15.54
CA MET A 387 8.17 -4.67 -14.69
C MET A 387 6.82 -4.11 -15.17
N SER A 388 5.74 -4.82 -14.85
CA SER A 388 4.37 -4.37 -15.06
C SER A 388 3.63 -4.31 -13.72
N GLY A 389 2.64 -3.44 -13.62
CA GLY A 389 1.77 -3.31 -12.46
C GLY A 389 1.30 -1.88 -12.23
N THR A 390 0.23 -1.73 -11.45
CA THR A 390 -0.16 -0.40 -10.91
C THR A 390 0.95 0.18 -10.02
N SER A 391 1.85 -0.67 -9.49
CA SER A 391 3.10 -0.26 -8.86
C SER A 391 4.03 0.58 -9.71
N MET A 392 4.00 0.45 -11.05
CA MET A 392 4.84 1.20 -11.98
C MET A 392 4.14 2.47 -12.46
N ALA A 393 2.81 2.46 -12.55
CA ALA A 393 2.01 3.64 -12.86
C ALA A 393 2.04 4.68 -11.72
N THR A 394 1.92 4.21 -10.46
CA THR A 394 1.92 5.04 -9.25
C THR A 394 3.12 6.01 -9.16
N PRO A 395 4.38 5.57 -9.34
CA PRO A 395 5.53 6.46 -9.27
C PRO A 395 5.61 7.49 -10.40
N MET A 396 4.94 7.27 -11.54
CA MET A 396 4.84 8.31 -12.57
C MET A 396 4.01 9.49 -12.08
N VAL A 397 2.89 9.21 -11.41
CA VAL A 397 2.03 10.23 -10.78
C VAL A 397 2.74 10.88 -9.58
N ALA A 398 3.48 10.11 -8.78
CA ALA A 398 4.28 10.67 -7.68
C ALA A 398 5.39 11.61 -8.18
N GLY A 399 6.06 11.25 -9.28
CA GLY A 399 7.03 12.13 -9.95
C GLY A 399 6.36 13.38 -10.51
N THR A 400 5.19 13.25 -11.14
CA THR A 400 4.41 14.39 -11.65
C THR A 400 4.02 15.35 -10.53
N ALA A 401 3.59 14.83 -9.37
CA ALA A 401 3.34 15.64 -8.18
C ALA A 401 4.60 16.41 -7.73
N ALA A 402 5.78 15.79 -7.80
CA ALA A 402 7.03 16.48 -7.48
C ALA A 402 7.36 17.61 -8.48
N LEU A 403 7.06 17.43 -9.77
CA LEU A 403 7.20 18.49 -10.77
C LEU A 403 6.24 19.65 -10.51
N LEU A 404 4.96 19.35 -10.26
CA LEU A 404 3.94 20.38 -9.96
C LEU A 404 4.28 21.15 -8.68
N LEU A 405 4.84 20.50 -7.67
CA LEU A 405 5.26 21.13 -6.42
C LEU A 405 6.58 21.90 -6.55
N GLN A 406 7.43 21.57 -7.53
CA GLN A 406 8.57 22.44 -7.88
C GLN A 406 8.06 23.75 -8.50
N GLN A 407 7.07 23.65 -9.40
CA GLN A 407 6.47 24.81 -10.06
C GLN A 407 5.63 25.65 -9.08
N ASN A 408 4.89 24.99 -8.18
CA ASN A 408 3.96 25.62 -7.24
C ASN A 408 4.21 25.11 -5.80
N PRO A 409 5.26 25.60 -5.12
CA PRO A 409 5.70 25.05 -3.82
C PRO A 409 4.71 25.14 -2.66
N ASN A 410 3.70 26.00 -2.79
CA ASN A 410 2.69 26.24 -1.77
C ASN A 410 1.37 25.50 -2.02
N TRP A 411 1.26 24.74 -3.11
CA TRP A 411 0.04 23.97 -3.37
C TRP A 411 -0.20 22.91 -2.31
N THR A 412 -1.45 22.81 -1.90
CA THR A 412 -1.96 21.75 -1.03
C THR A 412 -2.08 20.43 -1.81
N PRO A 413 -2.17 19.28 -1.13
CA PRO A 413 -2.42 18.01 -1.79
C PRO A 413 -3.67 18.00 -2.68
N ASP A 414 -4.73 18.68 -2.25
CA ASP A 414 -5.98 18.79 -3.02
C ASP A 414 -5.80 19.61 -4.30
N GLU A 415 -5.00 20.68 -4.28
CA GLU A 415 -4.69 21.48 -5.46
C GLU A 415 -3.84 20.69 -6.45
N VAL A 416 -2.85 19.94 -5.97
CA VAL A 416 -2.02 19.05 -6.79
C VAL A 416 -2.88 17.96 -7.46
N LYS A 417 -3.76 17.30 -6.71
CA LYS A 417 -4.68 16.29 -7.25
C LYS A 417 -5.64 16.89 -8.27
N ARG A 418 -6.26 18.03 -7.94
CA ARG A 418 -7.19 18.73 -8.84
C ARG A 418 -6.51 19.11 -10.15
N GLN A 419 -5.29 19.64 -10.08
CA GLN A 419 -4.53 20.00 -11.27
C GLN A 419 -4.31 18.77 -12.17
N MET A 420 -3.77 17.67 -11.64
CA MET A 420 -3.53 16.45 -12.42
C MET A 420 -4.82 15.87 -13.02
N MET A 421 -5.91 15.85 -12.28
CA MET A 421 -7.20 15.37 -12.79
C MET A 421 -7.79 16.29 -13.86
N SER A 422 -7.59 17.61 -13.76
CA SER A 422 -8.12 18.58 -14.74
C SER A 422 -7.38 18.55 -16.09
N THR A 423 -6.13 18.08 -16.10
CA THR A 423 -5.29 17.98 -17.31
C THR A 423 -5.14 16.56 -17.81
N ALA A 424 -5.77 15.58 -17.15
CA ALA A 424 -5.76 14.19 -17.58
C ALA A 424 -6.43 14.03 -18.95
N VAL A 425 -5.91 13.09 -19.75
CA VAL A 425 -6.48 12.76 -21.06
C VAL A 425 -7.52 11.68 -20.88
N ASP A 426 -8.77 12.02 -21.18
CA ASP A 426 -9.86 11.05 -21.25
C ASP A 426 -9.62 10.05 -22.38
N LEU A 427 -9.50 8.77 -22.02
CA LEU A 427 -9.28 7.65 -22.93
C LEU A 427 -10.60 7.01 -23.42
N GLY A 428 -11.75 7.51 -22.97
CA GLY A 428 -13.09 7.00 -23.33
C GLY A 428 -13.55 5.76 -22.56
N PHE A 429 -12.86 5.36 -21.49
CA PHE A 429 -13.26 4.26 -20.60
C PHE A 429 -14.21 4.72 -19.48
N ALA A 430 -14.79 3.77 -18.73
CA ALA A 430 -15.64 4.14 -17.60
C ALA A 430 -14.83 4.88 -16.51
N PRO A 431 -15.40 5.86 -15.79
CA PRO A 431 -14.71 6.53 -14.68
C PRO A 431 -14.21 5.57 -13.58
N THR A 432 -14.85 4.40 -13.42
CA THR A 432 -14.39 3.34 -12.50
C THR A 432 -13.19 2.53 -13.02
N GLU A 433 -12.74 2.78 -14.24
CA GLU A 433 -11.58 2.13 -14.85
C GLU A 433 -10.43 3.12 -15.05
N GLN A 434 -10.72 4.33 -15.52
CA GLN A 434 -9.71 5.36 -15.82
C GLN A 434 -9.67 6.55 -14.86
N GLY A 435 -10.68 6.73 -14.01
CA GLY A 435 -10.83 7.96 -13.23
C GLY A 435 -11.06 9.17 -14.14
N ALA A 436 -10.24 10.21 -13.95
CA ALA A 436 -10.23 11.39 -14.81
C ALA A 436 -9.48 11.17 -16.15
N GLY A 437 -8.81 10.02 -16.32
CA GLY A 437 -8.02 9.70 -17.51
C GLY A 437 -6.53 9.54 -17.21
N GLU A 438 -5.73 9.49 -18.27
CA GLU A 438 -4.28 9.35 -18.15
C GLU A 438 -3.60 10.64 -17.73
N VAL A 439 -2.73 10.55 -16.73
CA VAL A 439 -1.93 11.67 -16.25
C VAL A 439 -1.05 12.23 -17.38
N ARG A 440 -1.08 13.55 -17.54
CA ARG A 440 -0.15 14.30 -18.39
C ARG A 440 0.49 15.42 -17.58
N ILE A 441 1.77 15.65 -17.86
CA ILE A 441 2.60 16.64 -17.17
C ILE A 441 2.45 18.01 -17.83
#